data_AF-A0A4Y2M754-F1
#
_entry.id   AF-A0A4Y2M754-F1
#
_cell.length_a   1.000
_cell.length_b   1.000
_cell.length_c   1.000
_cell.angle_alpha   90.00
_cell.angle_beta   90.00
_cell.angle_gamma   90.00
#
_symmetry.space_group_name_H-M   'P 1'
#
loop_
_entity.id
_entity.type
_entity.pdbx_description
1 polymer ?
#
loop_
_entity_poly.entity_id
_entity_poly.type
_entity_poly.pdbx_seq_one_letter_code
_entity_poly.pdbx_strand_id
1 'polypeptide(L)'
;MWLLNIGSGNLPEISGLPCDSIEIPQQMVVEENLIEAIYSENLNDMEVELAKRVTLSPTNKKTLKMNRSIITKLQVEPHTFYSFYSIISEDQNDLQNYPPEFLHDLTQSGMPPHALMLKKGVNVMLLRNLNLKQGLF
;
A
#
# COMPACT_ATOMS: atom_id res chain seq x y z
N MET A 1 -13.93 -19.14 -11.42
CA MET A 1 -13.10 -17.91 -11.42
C MET A 1 -11.72 -18.31 -10.90
N TRP A 2 -10.63 -18.01 -11.61
CA TRP A 2 -9.29 -18.57 -11.30
C TRP A 2 -8.81 -18.24 -9.87
N LEU A 3 -9.00 -17.00 -9.40
CA LEU A 3 -8.68 -16.61 -8.01
C LEU A 3 -9.43 -17.42 -6.95
N LEU A 4 -10.70 -17.78 -7.21
CA LEU A 4 -11.46 -18.63 -6.29
C LEU A 4 -10.90 -20.06 -6.29
N ASN A 5 -10.49 -20.58 -7.46
CA ASN A 5 -9.89 -21.90 -7.54
C ASN A 5 -8.55 -21.97 -6.77
N ILE A 6 -7.76 -20.89 -6.76
CA ILE A 6 -6.58 -20.77 -5.88
C ILE A 6 -7.01 -20.85 -4.41
N GLY A 7 -7.94 -19.97 -3.99
CA GLY A 7 -8.37 -19.88 -2.60
C GLY A 7 -9.01 -21.17 -2.07
N SER A 8 -9.60 -21.98 -2.95
CA SER A 8 -10.17 -23.29 -2.63
C SER A 8 -9.20 -24.46 -2.77
N GLY A 9 -7.97 -24.26 -3.25
CA GLY A 9 -7.01 -25.34 -3.49
C GLY A 9 -7.39 -26.29 -4.64
N ASN A 10 -8.20 -25.81 -5.59
CA ASN A 10 -8.72 -26.58 -6.72
C ASN A 10 -7.87 -26.45 -7.99
N LEU A 11 -6.67 -25.87 -7.90
CA LEU A 11 -5.76 -25.79 -9.04
C LEU A 11 -5.01 -27.11 -9.24
N PRO A 12 -4.78 -27.53 -10.50
CA PRO A 12 -4.00 -28.72 -10.78
C PRO A 12 -2.54 -28.53 -10.36
N GLU A 13 -1.91 -29.60 -9.87
CA GLU A 13 -0.46 -29.63 -9.65
C GLU A 13 0.27 -29.56 -10.99
N ILE A 14 1.34 -28.78 -11.03
CA ILE A 14 2.17 -28.62 -12.23
C ILE A 14 3.35 -29.57 -12.12
N SER A 15 3.40 -30.56 -13.02
CA SER A 15 4.46 -31.56 -13.03
C SER A 15 5.85 -30.91 -13.17
N GLY A 16 6.77 -31.24 -12.27
CA GLY A 16 8.15 -30.73 -12.29
C GLY A 16 8.35 -29.40 -11.53
N LEU A 17 7.31 -28.84 -10.92
CA LEU A 17 7.41 -27.68 -10.03
C LEU A 17 7.09 -28.07 -8.58
N PRO A 18 7.52 -27.26 -7.59
CA PRO A 18 7.09 -27.38 -6.20
C PRO A 18 5.55 -27.39 -6.07
N CYS A 19 5.02 -28.14 -5.09
CA CYS A 19 3.57 -28.30 -4.87
C CYS A 19 2.83 -27.01 -4.49
N ASP A 20 3.55 -25.94 -4.15
CA ASP A 20 3.05 -24.60 -3.89
C ASP A 20 3.11 -23.67 -5.12
N SER A 21 3.44 -24.20 -6.29
CA SER A 21 3.48 -23.44 -7.54
C SER A 21 2.10 -23.30 -8.18
N ILE A 22 1.84 -22.12 -8.72
CA ILE A 22 0.62 -21.82 -9.49
C ILE A 22 1.00 -21.25 -10.85
N GLU A 23 0.21 -21.58 -11.88
CA GLU A 23 0.34 -20.97 -13.20
C GLU A 23 -0.61 -19.77 -13.32
N ILE A 24 -0.02 -18.59 -13.54
CA ILE A 24 -0.77 -17.35 -13.75
C ILE A 24 -1.22 -17.30 -15.23
N PRO A 25 -2.52 -17.21 -15.52
CA PRO A 25 -3.01 -17.12 -16.89
C PRO A 25 -2.44 -15.87 -17.58
N GLN A 26 -2.01 -16.01 -18.84
CA GLN A 26 -1.38 -14.91 -19.59
C GLN A 26 -2.24 -13.65 -19.67
N GLN A 27 -3.57 -13.80 -19.75
CA GLN A 27 -4.50 -12.68 -19.73
C GLN A 27 -4.54 -11.89 -18.39
N MET A 28 -3.91 -12.41 -17.34
CA MET A 28 -3.76 -11.74 -16.04
C MET A 28 -2.35 -11.17 -15.83
N VAL A 29 -1.47 -11.34 -16.81
CA VAL A 29 -0.10 -10.82 -16.78
C VAL A 29 -0.06 -9.52 -17.57
N VAL A 30 0.57 -8.51 -16.99
CA VAL A 30 0.90 -7.24 -17.66
C VAL A 30 2.41 -7.11 -17.62
N GLU A 31 3.04 -6.92 -18.79
CA GLU A 31 4.48 -6.68 -18.92
C GLU A 31 4.86 -5.22 -18.63
N GLU A 32 3.91 -4.31 -18.83
CA GLU A 32 4.08 -2.87 -18.60
C GLU A 32 3.93 -2.48 -17.12
N ASN A 33 4.01 -1.18 -16.84
CA ASN A 33 3.75 -0.68 -15.49
C ASN A 33 2.29 -0.92 -15.11
N LEU A 34 2.04 -1.77 -14.11
CA LEU A 34 0.70 -2.10 -13.60
C LEU A 34 -0.14 -0.86 -13.26
N ILE A 35 0.48 0.20 -12.73
CA ILE A 35 -0.23 1.43 -12.40
C ILE A 35 -0.64 2.19 -13.66
N GLU A 36 0.18 2.21 -14.70
CA GLU A 36 -0.19 2.79 -15.99
C GLU A 36 -1.26 1.94 -16.69
N ALA A 37 -1.14 0.62 -16.65
CA ALA A 37 -2.10 -0.30 -17.26
C ALA A 37 -3.49 -0.25 -16.60
N ILE A 38 -3.56 0.00 -15.29
CA ILE A 38 -4.84 0.12 -14.57
C ILE A 38 -5.33 1.58 -14.58
N TYR A 39 -4.46 2.56 -14.35
CA TYR A 39 -4.82 3.98 -14.16
C TYR A 39 -4.36 4.85 -15.35
N SER A 40 -4.75 4.44 -16.55
CA SER A 40 -4.17 4.88 -17.83
C SER A 40 -4.55 6.29 -18.28
N GLU A 41 -5.74 6.82 -17.94
CA GLU A 41 -6.18 8.13 -18.43
C GLU A 41 -6.95 8.95 -17.38
N ASN A 42 -6.88 10.28 -17.56
CA ASN A 42 -7.36 11.36 -16.71
C ASN A 42 -8.38 10.98 -15.64
N LEU A 43 -7.83 10.94 -14.44
CA LEU A 43 -8.45 10.77 -13.15
C LEU A 43 -9.29 12.03 -12.78
N ASN A 44 -10.32 12.35 -13.57
CA ASN A 44 -11.16 13.53 -13.35
C ASN A 44 -12.46 13.22 -12.54
N ASP A 45 -13.01 12.01 -12.64
CA ASP A 45 -14.20 11.55 -11.88
C ASP A 45 -13.83 10.44 -10.85
N MET A 46 -13.05 10.83 -9.84
CA MET A 46 -12.12 9.90 -9.18
C MET A 46 -12.53 9.18 -7.91
N GLU A 47 -13.41 9.75 -7.09
CA GLU A 47 -13.75 9.12 -5.80
C GLU A 47 -14.40 7.75 -6.00
N VAL A 48 -15.25 7.62 -7.02
CA VAL A 48 -15.99 6.39 -7.31
C VAL A 48 -15.12 5.33 -7.98
N GLU A 49 -14.18 5.73 -8.86
CA GLU A 49 -13.35 4.77 -9.59
C GLU A 49 -12.18 4.22 -8.75
N LEU A 50 -11.58 5.03 -7.87
CA LEU A 50 -10.56 4.54 -6.94
C LEU A 50 -11.14 3.51 -5.96
N ALA A 51 -12.38 3.69 -5.51
CA ALA A 51 -13.04 2.77 -4.58
C ALA A 51 -13.34 1.38 -5.17
N LYS A 52 -13.39 1.25 -6.50
CA LYS A 52 -13.68 -0.02 -7.19
C LYS A 52 -12.45 -0.90 -7.41
N ARG A 53 -11.25 -0.39 -7.12
CA ARG A 53 -9.98 -1.03 -7.49
C ARG A 53 -9.13 -1.25 -6.26
N VAL A 54 -8.47 -2.41 -6.21
CA VAL A 54 -7.53 -2.74 -5.13
C VAL A 54 -6.23 -3.23 -5.75
N THR A 55 -5.12 -2.71 -5.24
CA THR A 55 -3.79 -3.19 -5.61
C THR A 55 -3.19 -3.91 -4.42
N LEU A 56 -2.81 -5.17 -4.61
CA LEU A 56 -2.17 -6.00 -3.59
C LEU A 56 -0.70 -6.20 -3.94
N SER A 57 0.15 -6.24 -2.92
CA SER A 57 1.57 -6.52 -3.07
C SER A 57 2.10 -7.29 -1.85
N PRO A 58 3.13 -8.14 -2.02
CA PRO A 58 3.68 -8.93 -0.93
C PRO A 58 4.28 -8.11 0.22
N THR A 59 4.72 -6.87 -0.05
CA THR A 59 5.34 -6.01 0.97
C THR A 59 4.68 -4.64 1.06
N ASN A 60 4.57 -4.13 2.28
CA ASN A 60 4.06 -2.78 2.57
C ASN A 60 4.89 -1.70 1.87
N LYS A 61 6.22 -1.88 1.76
CA LYS A 61 7.10 -0.93 1.07
C LYS A 61 6.72 -0.76 -0.40
N LYS A 62 6.44 -1.86 -1.11
CA LYS A 62 6.00 -1.81 -2.52
C LYS A 62 4.57 -1.28 -2.63
N THR A 63 3.67 -1.64 -1.72
CA THR A 63 2.31 -1.07 -1.63
C THR A 63 2.34 0.44 -1.44
N LEU A 64 3.17 0.96 -0.54
CA LEU A 64 3.30 2.39 -0.27
C LEU A 64 3.80 3.15 -1.50
N LYS A 65 4.79 2.60 -2.23
CA LYS A 65 5.28 3.19 -3.49
C LYS A 65 4.17 3.23 -4.55
N MET A 66 3.39 2.17 -4.70
CA MET A 66 2.27 2.12 -5.64
C MET A 66 1.17 3.13 -5.26
N ASN A 67 0.78 3.18 -3.98
CA ASN A 67 -0.19 4.16 -3.49
C ASN A 67 0.27 5.59 -3.78
N ARG A 68 1.56 5.89 -3.55
CA ARG A 68 2.12 7.22 -3.86
C ARG A 68 2.04 7.54 -5.35
N SER A 69 2.36 6.58 -6.23
CA SER A 69 2.27 6.75 -7.68
C SER A 69 0.83 7.01 -8.15
N ILE A 70 -0.15 6.30 -7.59
CA ILE A 70 -1.58 6.54 -7.87
C ILE A 70 -1.99 7.94 -7.41
N ILE A 71 -1.60 8.36 -6.20
CA ILE A 71 -1.91 9.71 -5.69
C ILE A 71 -1.24 10.79 -6.56
N THR A 72 -0.02 10.59 -7.05
CA THR A 72 0.63 11.59 -7.91
C THR A 72 -0.09 11.83 -9.23
N LYS A 73 -0.83 10.84 -9.75
CA LYS A 73 -1.62 10.98 -10.99
C LYS A 73 -2.88 11.85 -10.85
N LEU A 74 -3.36 12.07 -9.62
CA LEU A 74 -4.49 12.98 -9.36
C LEU A 74 -4.09 14.44 -9.66
N GLN A 75 -4.94 15.19 -10.36
CA GLN A 75 -4.70 16.61 -10.68
C GLN A 75 -4.98 17.57 -9.50
N VAL A 76 -5.21 17.03 -8.30
CA VAL A 76 -5.46 17.79 -7.06
C VAL A 76 -4.16 18.08 -6.34
N GLU A 77 -4.06 19.26 -5.71
CA GLU A 77 -2.91 19.64 -4.90
C GLU A 77 -2.72 18.68 -3.71
N PRO A 78 -1.52 18.12 -3.48
CA PRO A 78 -1.25 17.28 -2.33
C PRO A 78 -1.09 18.09 -1.04
N HIS A 79 -1.45 17.47 0.08
CA HIS A 79 -1.06 17.89 1.41
C HIS A 79 -0.24 16.79 2.08
N THR A 80 0.91 17.13 2.66
CA THR A 80 1.78 16.16 3.34
C THR A 80 1.77 16.42 4.83
N PHE A 81 1.37 15.41 5.60
CA PHE A 81 1.48 15.40 7.05
C PHE A 81 2.78 14.71 7.44
N TYR A 82 3.58 15.37 8.28
CA TYR A 82 4.82 14.80 8.80
C TYR A 82 4.61 14.29 10.22
N SER A 83 5.03 13.06 10.49
CA SER A 83 5.07 12.55 11.86
C SER A 83 6.22 13.22 12.63
N PHE A 84 6.12 13.21 13.96
CA PHE A 84 7.16 13.68 14.85
C PHE A 84 7.60 12.52 15.74
N TYR A 85 8.91 12.28 15.81
CA TYR A 85 9.50 11.29 16.69
C TYR A 85 10.46 11.98 17.66
N SER A 86 10.42 11.56 18.92
CA SER A 86 11.41 11.90 19.93
C SER A 86 11.93 10.63 20.56
N ILE A 87 13.25 10.53 20.72
CA ILE A 87 13.86 9.44 21.48
C ILE A 87 13.76 9.78 22.96
N ILE A 88 13.23 8.85 23.73
CA ILE A 88 13.27 8.89 25.20
C ILE A 88 14.21 7.77 25.60
N SER A 89 15.47 8.12 25.89
CA SER A 89 16.49 7.19 26.39
C SER A 89 17.33 7.84 27.47
N GLU A 90 17.79 7.03 28.43
CA GLU A 90 18.75 7.40 29.46
C GLU A 90 20.20 7.25 28.97
N ASP A 91 20.44 6.53 27.86
CA ASP A 91 21.75 6.37 27.24
C ASP A 91 21.99 7.48 26.19
N GLN A 92 23.03 8.27 26.39
CA GLN A 92 23.41 9.33 25.46
C GLN A 92 23.88 8.80 24.10
N ASN A 93 24.32 7.55 24.02
CA ASN A 93 24.73 6.92 22.76
C ASN A 93 23.53 6.66 21.84
N ASP A 94 22.32 6.48 22.37
CA ASP A 94 21.12 6.22 21.55
C ASP A 94 20.77 7.40 20.65
N LEU A 95 21.02 8.63 21.09
CA LEU A 95 20.85 9.82 20.26
C LEU A 95 21.78 9.83 19.05
N GLN A 96 22.94 9.17 19.15
CA GLN A 96 23.92 9.04 18.07
C GLN A 96 23.64 7.82 17.18
N ASN A 97 23.11 6.74 17.77
CA ASN A 97 22.80 5.49 17.06
C ASN A 97 21.50 5.56 16.26
N TYR A 98 20.54 6.40 16.66
CA TYR A 98 19.23 6.52 16.02
C TYR A 98 18.97 7.97 15.57
N PRO A 99 19.66 8.45 14.52
CA PRO A 99 19.41 9.79 14.02
C PRO A 99 17.97 9.94 13.50
N PRO A 100 17.40 11.17 13.50
CA PRO A 100 16.03 11.40 13.04
C PRO A 100 15.75 10.85 11.63
N GLU A 101 16.73 10.93 10.74
CA GLU A 101 16.64 10.41 9.37
C GLU A 101 16.39 8.89 9.35
N PHE A 102 17.06 8.15 10.23
CA PHE A 102 16.83 6.71 10.39
C PHE A 102 15.42 6.44 10.88
N LEU A 103 14.92 7.22 11.84
CA LEU A 103 13.56 7.07 12.37
C LEU A 103 12.49 7.39 11.32
N HIS A 104 12.72 8.39 10.48
CA HIS A 104 11.81 8.77 9.39
C HIS A 104 11.64 7.66 8.34
N ASP A 105 12.66 6.82 8.16
CA ASP A 105 12.62 5.68 7.24
C ASP A 105 11.91 4.45 7.84
N LEU A 106 11.65 4.42 9.14
CA LEU A 106 10.95 3.32 9.78
C LEU A 106 9.46 3.34 9.42
N THR A 107 9.04 2.36 8.61
CA THR A 107 7.62 2.10 8.34
C THR A 107 7.19 0.84 9.09
N GLN A 108 7.04 0.95 10.41
CA GLN A 108 6.60 -0.16 11.26
C GLN A 108 5.16 -0.59 10.92
N SER A 109 4.87 -1.87 11.10
CA SER A 109 3.51 -2.39 10.90
C SER A 109 2.52 -1.68 11.83
N GLY A 110 1.38 -1.25 11.30
CA GLY A 110 0.34 -0.54 12.06
C GLY A 110 0.63 0.93 12.34
N MET A 111 1.66 1.52 11.73
CA MET A 111 1.92 2.96 11.77
C MET A 111 1.91 3.57 10.36
N PRO A 112 1.43 4.82 10.21
CA PRO A 112 1.58 5.54 8.95
C PRO A 112 3.07 5.85 8.68
N PRO A 113 3.46 6.07 7.41
CA PRO A 113 4.81 6.54 7.07
C PRO A 113 5.06 7.93 7.65
N HIS A 114 6.33 8.30 7.82
CA HIS A 114 6.70 9.62 8.33
C HIS A 114 6.10 10.76 7.50
N ALA A 115 6.20 10.69 6.18
CA ALA A 115 5.57 11.63 5.27
C ALA A 115 4.30 11.02 4.66
N LEU A 116 3.14 11.37 5.22
CA LEU A 116 1.84 10.95 4.73
C LEU A 116 1.27 11.99 3.76
N MET A 117 1.45 11.74 2.46
CA MET A 117 0.93 12.59 1.38
C MET A 117 -0.48 12.16 1.00
N LEU A 118 -1.44 13.08 1.07
CA LEU A 118 -2.85 12.87 0.73
C LEU A 118 -3.34 13.90 -0.29
N LYS A 119 -4.38 13.55 -1.04
CA LYS A 119 -5.12 14.45 -1.93
C LYS A 119 -6.61 14.27 -1.67
N LYS A 120 -7.43 15.28 -1.98
CA LYS A 120 -8.88 15.14 -1.89
C LYS A 120 -9.37 14.00 -2.80
N GLY A 121 -10.25 13.15 -2.28
CA GLY A 121 -10.86 12.04 -3.00
C GLY A 121 -10.07 10.72 -3.01
N VAL A 122 -8.96 10.62 -2.26
CA VAL A 122 -8.24 9.35 -2.09
C VAL A 122 -8.90 8.49 -1.03
N ASN A 123 -8.85 7.16 -1.21
CA ASN A 123 -9.27 6.22 -0.19
C ASN A 123 -8.22 6.13 0.92
N VAL A 124 -8.68 6.24 2.17
CA VAL A 124 -7.85 6.07 3.37
C VAL A 124 -8.38 4.92 4.21
N MET A 125 -7.47 4.22 4.86
CA MET A 125 -7.79 3.18 5.83
C MET A 125 -7.38 3.68 7.21
N LEU A 126 -8.27 3.52 8.20
CA LEU A 126 -7.91 3.75 9.58
C LEU A 126 -7.02 2.60 10.05
N LEU A 127 -5.90 2.95 10.69
CA LEU A 127 -4.99 1.97 11.27
C LEU A 127 -5.33 1.64 12.72
N ARG A 128 -6.24 2.41 13.33
CA ARG A 128 -6.70 2.25 14.71
C ARG A 128 -8.15 2.69 14.84
N ASN A 129 -8.91 1.95 15.65
CA ASN A 129 -10.27 2.31 16.04
C ASN A 129 -10.27 3.68 16.71
N LEU A 130 -11.01 4.63 16.13
CA LEU A 130 -11.17 5.97 16.69
C LEU A 130 -12.46 6.08 17.51
N ASN A 131 -13.54 5.50 17.00
CA ASN A 131 -14.84 5.56 17.67
C ASN A 131 -15.73 4.38 17.27
N LEU A 132 -15.79 3.39 18.16
CA LEU A 132 -16.60 2.18 17.97
C LEU A 132 -18.09 2.48 17.80
N LYS A 133 -18.61 3.52 18.49
CA LYS A 133 -20.05 3.87 18.44
C LYS A 133 -20.46 4.46 17.09
N GLN A 134 -19.52 5.07 16.36
CA GLN A 134 -19.77 5.66 15.05
C GLN A 134 -19.30 4.77 13.89
N GLY A 135 -18.84 3.55 14.18
CA GLY A 135 -18.31 2.63 13.18
C GLY A 135 -16.95 3.06 12.60
N LEU A 136 -16.22 3.93 13.30
CA LEU A 136 -14.86 4.34 12.92
C LEU A 136 -13.86 3.36 13.54
N PHE A 137 -13.75 2.21 12.89
CA PHE A 137 -12.78 1.15 13.17
C PHE A 137 -11.47 1.41 12.41
#